data_AF-A0A3M6U4M9-F1
#
_entry.id   AF-A0A3M6U4M9-F1
#
_cell.length_a   1.000
_cell.length_b   1.000
_cell.length_c   1.000
_cell.angle_alpha   90.00
_cell.angle_beta   90.00
_cell.angle_gamma   90.00
#
_symmetry.space_group_name_H-M   'P 1'
#
loop_
_entity.id
_entity.type
_entity.pdbx_description
1 polymer ?
#
loop_
_entity_poly.entity_id
_entity_poly.type
_entity_poly.pdbx_seq_one_letter_code
_entity_poly.pdbx_strand_id
1 'polypeptide(L)'
;MPLWFPKDGKRLISCIKWLTSLGLPLSRQYLDILKKEKEGIMSSPSKQHTDFVKSAIGQKEVTELPGIGPVIGKNLNDDGITRVYQVFGQFLVLNKDREKFYKWLRGFGANDGQCKACFDALDDWSKHHLD
;
A
#
# COMPACT_ATOMS: atom_id res chain seq x y z
N MET A 1 -28.84 2.46 -32.51
CA MET A 1 -27.44 2.03 -32.29
C MET A 1 -26.70 2.27 -33.59
N PRO A 2 -25.58 3.01 -33.58
CA PRO A 2 -24.29 2.36 -33.31
C PRO A 2 -23.31 3.14 -32.40
N LEU A 3 -22.52 2.31 -31.71
CA LEU A 3 -21.21 2.43 -31.07
C LEU A 3 -20.43 3.76 -31.06
N TRP A 4 -20.01 4.17 -29.86
CA TRP A 4 -18.57 4.36 -29.57
C TRP A 4 -18.26 4.07 -28.10
N PHE A 5 -18.03 2.80 -27.78
CA PHE A 5 -17.43 2.39 -26.51
C PHE A 5 -15.94 2.11 -26.78
N PRO A 6 -14.99 2.88 -26.21
CA PRO A 6 -13.57 2.65 -26.41
C PRO A 6 -13.13 1.37 -25.70
N LYS A 7 -12.46 0.46 -26.41
CA LYS A 7 -11.95 -0.82 -25.87
C LYS A 7 -10.66 -0.67 -25.05
N ASP A 8 -10.17 0.55 -24.83
CA ASP A 8 -8.94 0.82 -24.10
C ASP A 8 -9.23 1.65 -22.84
N GLY A 9 -9.00 1.06 -21.66
CA GLY A 9 -9.26 1.66 -20.34
C GLY A 9 -8.51 2.98 -20.05
N LYS A 10 -7.61 3.41 -20.94
CA LYS A 10 -6.90 4.70 -20.83
C LYS A 10 -7.71 5.89 -21.38
N ARG A 11 -8.82 5.65 -22.11
CA ARG A 11 -9.66 6.72 -22.69
C ARG A 11 -10.83 7.15 -21.80
N LEU A 12 -11.31 6.29 -20.89
CA LEU A 12 -12.45 6.63 -20.04
C LEU A 12 -12.17 7.85 -19.16
N ILE A 13 -11.01 7.90 -18.50
CA ILE A 13 -10.65 9.01 -17.58
C ILE A 13 -10.52 10.35 -18.34
N SER A 14 -9.99 10.33 -19.56
CA SER A 14 -9.93 11.54 -20.40
C SER A 14 -11.32 11.98 -20.89
N CYS A 15 -12.20 11.04 -21.27
CA CYS A 15 -13.58 11.37 -21.60
C CYS A 15 -14.35 11.95 -20.41
N ILE A 16 -14.11 11.45 -19.19
CA ILE A 16 -14.74 11.97 -17.97
C ILE A 16 -14.28 13.39 -17.68
N LYS A 17 -12.96 13.64 -17.72
CA LYS A 17 -12.40 15.00 -17.54
C LYS A 17 -12.98 16.00 -18.54
N TRP A 18 -13.18 15.56 -19.79
CA TRP A 18 -13.83 16.38 -20.83
C TRP A 18 -15.31 16.63 -20.53
N LEU A 19 -16.08 15.60 -20.14
CA LEU A 19 -17.51 15.73 -19.80
C LEU A 19 -17.76 16.61 -18.56
N THR A 20 -16.89 16.55 -17.55
CA THR A 20 -16.97 17.45 -16.38
C THR A 20 -16.64 18.91 -16.74
N SER A 21 -15.80 19.14 -17.75
CA SER A 21 -15.49 20.50 -18.24
C SER A 21 -16.66 21.14 -19.00
N LEU A 22 -17.65 20.34 -19.42
CA LEU A 22 -18.88 20.79 -20.09
C LEU A 22 -20.04 21.00 -19.10
N GLY A 23 -19.81 20.86 -17.79
CA GLY A 23 -20.83 21.10 -16.76
C GLY A 23 -21.97 20.07 -16.73
N LEU A 24 -21.80 18.91 -17.37
CA LEU A 24 -22.83 17.87 -17.41
C LEU A 24 -22.82 17.07 -16.09
N PRO A 25 -23.98 16.90 -15.42
CA PRO A 25 -24.07 16.15 -14.18
C PRO A 25 -23.82 14.67 -14.43
N LEU A 26 -22.72 14.14 -13.90
CA LEU A 26 -22.46 12.71 -13.89
C LEU A 26 -23.49 12.03 -12.97
N SER A 27 -24.16 10.99 -13.48
CA SER A 27 -25.16 10.25 -12.70
C SER A 27 -24.51 9.62 -11.45
N ARG A 28 -25.29 9.50 -10.36
CA ARG A 28 -24.81 8.94 -9.08
C ARG A 28 -24.23 7.53 -9.25
N GLN A 29 -24.88 6.72 -10.10
CA GLN A 29 -24.42 5.38 -10.49
C GLN A 29 -23.02 5.41 -11.14
N TYR A 30 -22.68 6.48 -11.87
CA TYR A 30 -21.38 6.62 -12.51
C TYR A 30 -20.27 6.99 -11.51
N LEU A 31 -20.59 7.85 -10.52
CA LEU A 31 -19.65 8.16 -9.43
C LEU A 31 -19.31 6.91 -8.61
N ASP A 32 -20.27 6.01 -8.41
CA ASP A 32 -20.05 4.74 -7.72
C ASP A 32 -19.14 3.80 -8.52
N ILE A 33 -19.29 3.76 -9.85
CA ILE A 33 -18.40 3.01 -10.75
C ILE A 33 -16.96 3.56 -10.68
N LEU A 34 -16.80 4.89 -10.68
CA LEU A 34 -15.47 5.52 -10.56
C LEU A 34 -14.83 5.29 -9.19
N LYS A 35 -15.64 5.27 -8.13
CA LYS A 35 -15.15 4.97 -6.78
C LYS A 35 -14.70 3.51 -6.70
N LYS A 36 -15.48 2.58 -7.27
CA LYS A 36 -15.14 1.16 -7.36
C LYS A 36 -13.90 0.89 -8.22
N GLU A 37 -13.71 1.64 -9.31
CA GLU A 37 -12.53 1.52 -10.16
C GLU A 37 -11.28 2.12 -9.50
N LYS A 38 -11.41 3.25 -8.78
CA LYS A 38 -10.30 3.78 -7.95
C LYS A 38 -9.86 2.81 -6.86
N GLU A 39 -10.78 2.04 -6.27
CA GLU A 39 -10.44 1.02 -5.28
C GLU A 39 -9.82 -0.23 -5.92
N GLY A 40 -10.23 -0.61 -7.14
CA GLY A 40 -9.58 -1.65 -7.92
C GLY A 40 -8.19 -1.29 -8.47
N ILE A 41 -7.86 0.01 -8.56
CA ILE A 41 -6.54 0.54 -8.97
C ILE A 41 -5.60 0.76 -7.77
N MET A 42 -6.04 0.53 -6.52
CA MET A 42 -5.09 0.35 -5.41
C MET A 42 -4.39 -1.00 -5.56
N SER A 43 -3.39 -1.00 -6.45
CA SER A 43 -2.25 -1.92 -6.56
C SER A 43 -2.52 -3.32 -6.02
N SER A 44 -2.68 -4.30 -6.92
CA SER A 44 -2.50 -5.71 -6.54
C SER A 44 -1.29 -5.81 -5.60
N PRO A 45 -1.47 -6.32 -4.37
CA PRO A 45 -0.37 -6.44 -3.43
C PRO A 45 0.75 -7.21 -4.13
N SER A 46 2.00 -6.79 -3.94
CA SER A 46 3.12 -7.53 -4.49
C SER A 46 3.04 -8.98 -4.01
N LYS A 47 3.59 -9.93 -4.78
CA LYS A 47 3.62 -11.34 -4.36
C LYS A 47 4.21 -11.47 -2.94
N GLN A 48 5.25 -10.70 -2.66
CA GLN A 48 5.85 -10.57 -1.33
C GLN A 48 4.85 -10.11 -0.25
N HIS A 49 4.00 -9.12 -0.53
CA HIS A 49 2.96 -8.68 0.41
C HIS A 49 1.94 -9.78 0.70
N THR A 50 1.50 -10.51 -0.31
CA THR A 50 0.49 -11.57 -0.15
C THR A 50 1.07 -12.78 0.61
N ASP A 51 2.32 -13.15 0.32
CA ASP A 51 3.03 -14.23 1.00
C ASP A 51 3.39 -13.86 2.45
N PHE A 52 3.65 -12.58 2.69
CA PHE A 52 3.89 -12.05 4.04
C PHE A 52 2.61 -12.13 4.89
N VAL A 53 1.49 -11.59 4.38
CA VAL A 53 0.20 -11.57 5.10
C VAL A 53 -0.29 -12.97 5.45
N LYS A 54 -0.03 -13.99 4.61
CA LYS A 54 -0.42 -15.39 4.87
C LYS A 54 0.48 -16.13 5.86
N SER A 55 1.64 -15.57 6.20
CA SER A 55 2.67 -16.25 6.99
C SER A 55 2.79 -15.65 8.39
N ALA A 56 3.17 -16.47 9.38
CA ALA A 56 3.48 -15.97 10.72
C ALA A 56 4.77 -15.11 10.69
N ILE A 57 4.70 -13.90 11.25
CA ILE A 57 5.78 -12.88 11.28
C ILE A 57 7.05 -13.36 12.01
N GLY A 58 6.93 -14.34 12.91
CA GLY A 58 7.87 -14.54 14.02
C GLY A 58 9.31 -14.95 13.71
N GLN A 59 9.63 -15.49 12.52
CA GLN A 59 11.01 -15.95 12.24
C GLN A 59 11.63 -15.38 10.96
N LYS A 60 10.88 -14.56 10.23
CA LYS A 60 11.33 -13.98 8.96
C LYS A 60 12.39 -12.90 9.17
N GLU A 61 13.26 -12.75 8.18
CA GLU A 61 14.24 -11.67 8.16
C GLU A 61 13.57 -10.34 7.81
N VAL A 62 14.12 -9.23 8.30
CA VAL A 62 13.64 -7.87 7.98
C VAL A 62 13.60 -7.58 6.47
N THR A 63 14.45 -8.23 5.69
CA THR A 63 14.52 -8.12 4.22
C THR A 63 13.31 -8.74 3.50
N GLU A 64 12.53 -9.59 4.17
CA GLU A 64 11.30 -10.16 3.61
C GLU A 64 10.10 -9.19 3.71
N LEU A 65 10.23 -8.08 4.44
CA LEU A 65 9.15 -7.12 4.57
C LEU A 65 8.92 -6.34 3.28
N PRO A 66 7.65 -6.18 2.85
CA PRO A 66 7.32 -5.32 1.72
C PRO A 66 7.85 -3.90 1.97
N GLY A 67 8.56 -3.34 0.99
CA GLY A 67 9.14 -2.00 1.08
C GLY A 67 10.52 -1.95 1.75
N ILE A 68 10.99 -3.03 2.41
CA ILE A 68 12.34 -3.09 2.98
C ILE A 68 13.29 -3.75 1.98
N GLY A 69 14.09 -2.93 1.33
CA GLY A 69 15.17 -3.41 0.46
C GLY A 69 16.43 -3.80 1.23
N PRO A 70 17.44 -4.39 0.57
CA PRO A 70 18.69 -4.84 1.20
C PRO A 70 19.47 -3.70 1.88
N VAL A 71 19.37 -2.47 1.36
CA VAL A 71 20.03 -1.29 1.95
C VAL A 71 19.40 -0.93 3.30
N ILE A 72 18.07 -0.83 3.36
CA ILE A 72 17.34 -0.50 4.58
C ILE A 72 17.45 -1.66 5.58
N GLY A 73 17.36 -2.89 5.10
CA GLY A 73 17.55 -4.08 5.92
C GLY A 73 18.94 -4.14 6.55
N LYS A 74 19.99 -3.73 5.83
CA LYS A 74 21.33 -3.60 6.42
C LYS A 74 21.37 -2.53 7.51
N ASN A 75 20.81 -1.35 7.28
CA ASN A 75 20.79 -0.28 8.28
C ASN A 75 20.00 -0.69 9.53
N LEU A 76 18.90 -1.44 9.36
CA LEU A 76 18.14 -2.02 10.47
C LEU A 76 18.96 -3.10 11.21
N ASN A 77 19.68 -3.96 10.49
CA ASN A 77 20.57 -4.96 11.08
C ASN A 77 21.71 -4.33 11.89
N ASP A 78 22.31 -3.24 11.39
CA ASP A 78 23.38 -2.50 12.06
C ASP A 78 22.87 -1.90 13.41
N ASP A 79 21.58 -1.58 13.50
CA ASP A 79 20.89 -1.11 14.71
C ASP A 79 20.37 -2.26 15.61
N GLY A 80 20.66 -3.53 15.26
CA GLY A 80 20.23 -4.72 16.01
C GLY A 80 18.82 -5.22 15.70
N ILE A 81 18.18 -4.66 14.66
CA ILE A 81 16.84 -5.04 14.19
C ILE A 81 16.99 -6.02 13.01
N THR A 82 17.12 -7.30 13.34
CA THR A 82 17.34 -8.37 12.35
C THR A 82 16.06 -9.05 11.90
N ARG A 83 15.03 -9.04 12.74
CA ARG A 83 13.81 -9.84 12.55
C ARG A 83 12.57 -8.99 12.38
N VAL A 84 11.62 -9.48 11.58
CA VAL A 84 10.37 -8.78 11.30
C VAL A 84 9.59 -8.48 12.59
N TYR A 85 9.57 -9.38 13.56
CA TYR A 85 8.85 -9.17 14.82
C TYR A 85 9.37 -7.96 15.61
N GLN A 86 10.65 -7.57 15.45
CA GLN A 86 11.20 -6.38 16.11
C GLN A 86 10.63 -5.10 15.48
N VAL A 87 10.57 -5.05 14.15
CA VAL A 87 9.91 -3.96 13.40
C VAL A 87 8.43 -3.90 13.73
N PHE A 88 7.77 -5.06 13.80
CA PHE A 88 6.36 -5.15 14.18
C PHE A 88 6.11 -4.68 15.62
N GLY A 89 6.97 -5.06 16.57
CA GLY A 89 6.91 -4.57 17.93
C GLY A 89 7.00 -3.04 17.99
N GLN A 90 7.92 -2.45 17.24
CA GLN A 90 8.03 -0.99 17.14
C GLN A 90 6.77 -0.35 16.54
N PHE A 91 6.20 -0.95 15.50
CA PHE A 91 4.93 -0.52 14.90
C PHE A 91 3.78 -0.51 15.92
N LEU A 92 3.70 -1.53 16.78
CA LEU A 92 2.70 -1.60 17.86
C LEU A 92 2.96 -0.58 18.97
N VAL A 93 4.22 -0.37 19.39
CA VAL A 93 4.60 0.67 20.37
C VAL A 93 4.20 2.07 19.89
N LEU A 94 4.27 2.30 18.57
CA LEU A 94 3.83 3.55 17.95
C LEU A 94 2.31 3.63 17.77
N ASN A 95 1.52 2.72 18.35
CA ASN A 95 0.06 2.65 18.24
C ASN A 95 -0.43 2.64 16.79
N LYS A 96 0.33 2.02 15.87
CA LYS A 96 0.00 2.01 14.43
C LYS A 96 -0.13 3.41 13.82
N ASP A 97 0.53 4.41 14.41
CA ASP A 97 0.54 5.79 13.93
C ASP A 97 1.43 5.92 12.68
N ARG A 98 0.81 6.25 11.55
CA ARG A 98 1.48 6.32 10.24
C ARG A 98 2.60 7.35 10.22
N GLU A 99 2.39 8.54 10.75
CA GLU A 99 3.39 9.61 10.69
C GLU A 99 4.60 9.29 11.56
N LYS A 100 4.37 8.78 12.77
CA LYS A 100 5.46 8.38 13.67
C LYS A 100 6.25 7.22 13.11
N PHE A 101 5.57 6.23 12.54
CA PHE A 101 6.22 5.07 11.91
C PHE A 101 7.07 5.50 10.71
N TYR A 102 6.56 6.40 9.86
CA TYR A 102 7.32 6.90 8.71
C TYR A 102 8.54 7.70 9.15
N LYS A 103 8.39 8.55 10.16
CA LYS A 103 9.53 9.30 10.72
C LYS A 103 10.60 8.37 11.26
N TRP A 104 10.21 7.31 11.95
CA TRP A 104 11.13 6.29 12.45
C TRP A 104 11.84 5.54 11.31
N LEU A 105 11.09 5.03 10.32
CA LEU A 105 11.65 4.25 9.23
C LEU A 105 12.53 5.08 8.28
N ARG A 106 12.20 6.38 8.10
CA ARG A 106 13.07 7.34 7.39
C ARG A 106 14.43 7.52 8.06
N GLY A 107 14.53 7.29 9.38
CA GLY A 107 15.82 7.26 10.09
C GLY A 107 16.81 6.23 9.54
N PHE A 108 16.29 5.16 8.93
CA PHE A 108 17.09 4.10 8.29
C PHE A 108 17.27 4.31 6.77
N GLY A 109 16.88 5.47 6.24
CA GLY A 109 17.00 5.80 4.82
C GLY A 109 15.86 5.31 3.94
N ALA A 110 14.70 4.97 4.50
CA ALA A 110 13.51 4.60 3.72
C ALA A 110 12.86 5.82 3.07
N ASN A 111 12.37 5.66 1.83
CA ASN A 111 11.54 6.64 1.15
C ASN A 111 10.04 6.48 1.51
N ASP A 112 9.21 7.44 1.10
CA ASP A 112 7.78 7.45 1.44
C ASP A 112 6.99 6.29 0.84
N GLY A 113 7.37 5.83 -0.35
CA GLY A 113 6.76 4.66 -0.99
C GLY A 113 7.07 3.37 -0.24
N GLN A 114 8.30 3.22 0.24
CA GLN A 114 8.77 2.10 1.04
C GLN A 114 8.13 2.10 2.43
N CYS A 115 8.06 3.28 3.08
CA CYS A 115 7.35 3.44 4.35
C CYS A 115 5.89 3.05 4.21
N LYS A 116 5.23 3.48 3.13
CA LYS A 116 3.84 3.12 2.85
C LYS A 116 3.66 1.63 2.64
N ALA A 117 4.49 1.01 1.78
CA ALA A 117 4.40 -0.42 1.51
C ALA A 117 4.62 -1.26 2.77
N CYS A 118 5.58 -0.89 3.61
CA CYS A 118 5.85 -1.57 4.88
C CYS A 118 4.71 -1.39 5.88
N PHE A 119 4.21 -0.16 6.05
CA PHE A 119 3.11 0.13 6.96
C PHE A 119 1.83 -0.61 6.55
N ASP A 120 1.46 -0.54 5.28
CA ASP A 120 0.23 -1.16 4.78
C ASP A 120 0.30 -2.70 4.94
N ALA A 121 1.48 -3.31 4.75
CA ALA A 121 1.68 -4.74 4.99
C ALA A 121 1.55 -5.15 6.47
N LEU A 122 2.10 -4.35 7.41
CA LEU A 122 2.01 -4.62 8.85
C LEU A 122 0.58 -4.38 9.38
N ASP A 123 -0.10 -3.36 8.87
CA ASP A 123 -1.49 -3.05 9.22
C ASP A 123 -2.44 -4.15 8.72
N ASP A 124 -2.26 -4.61 7.49
CA ASP A 124 -3.06 -5.70 6.91
C ASP A 124 -2.85 -7.02 7.66
N TRP A 125 -1.58 -7.36 7.98
CA TRP A 125 -1.28 -8.52 8.81
C TRP A 125 -1.92 -8.43 10.20
N SER A 126 -1.85 -7.25 10.84
CA SER A 126 -2.45 -7.01 12.15
C SER A 126 -3.96 -7.28 12.15
N LYS A 127 -4.68 -6.80 11.14
CA LYS A 127 -6.14 -7.00 11.00
C LYS A 127 -6.54 -8.46 10.80
N HIS A 128 -5.64 -9.28 10.27
CA HIS A 128 -5.90 -10.69 10.00
C HIS A 128 -5.52 -11.64 11.16
N HIS A 129 -4.68 -11.18 12.09
CA HIS A 129 -4.07 -12.05 13.13
C HIS A 129 -4.23 -11.55 14.57
N LEU A 130 -4.62 -10.29 14.79
CA LEU A 130 -4.79 -9.70 16.13
C LEU A 130 -6.25 -9.37 16.47
N ASP A 131 -7.19 -9.56 15.54
CA ASP A 131 -8.65 -9.46 15.75
C ASP A 131 -9.28 -10.86 15.94
#